data_AF-A0A1M4E6D3-F1
#
_entry.id   AF-A0A1M4E6D3-F1
#
_cell.length_a   1.000
_cell.length_b   1.000
_cell.length_c   1.000
_cell.angle_alpha   90.00
_cell.angle_beta   90.00
_cell.angle_gamma   90.00
#
_symmetry.space_group_name_H-M   'P 1'
#
loop_
_entity.id
_entity.type
_entity.pdbx_description
1 polymer ?
#
loop_
_entity_poly.entity_id
_entity_poly.type
_entity_poly.pdbx_seq_one_letter_code
_entity_poly.pdbx_strand_id
1 'polypeptide(L)'
;MFRARRYFAALALTTAALGATAALAAPAQAAGATARVVGGIVIIQGTTGNDSIDVVQSGNSVRISSVLHSVTSGGAPCVQLGAVVSCPATQLSVQARMGSGDDVVRVSSTTIDTTLIGNDGVDRLSGGSDRDFLDGGPGNDFLSGNAGVDSAQGGTGVDSCTAETEVNCES
;
A
#
# COMPACT_ATOMS: atom_id res chain seq x y z
N MET A 1 29.05 29.81 72.48
CA MET A 1 27.77 29.80 71.75
C MET A 1 28.07 29.92 70.25
N PHE A 2 27.64 28.90 69.49
CA PHE A 2 27.46 28.80 68.03
C PHE A 2 28.61 29.07 67.01
N ARG A 3 28.82 28.04 66.17
CA ARG A 3 29.65 27.92 64.95
C ARG A 3 29.08 28.70 63.75
N ALA A 4 29.93 29.03 62.76
CA ALA A 4 29.83 28.61 61.33
C ALA A 4 30.90 29.34 60.48
N ARG A 5 31.95 28.67 60.00
CA ARG A 5 32.14 27.98 58.69
C ARG A 5 32.08 28.88 57.44
N ARG A 6 33.24 28.98 56.77
CA ARG A 6 33.51 29.55 55.44
C ARG A 6 32.85 28.69 54.34
N TYR A 7 32.25 29.29 53.31
CA TYR A 7 32.06 28.66 52.01
C TYR A 7 32.14 29.68 50.86
N PHE A 8 33.10 29.46 49.97
CA PHE A 8 33.21 30.06 48.64
C PHE A 8 32.01 29.60 47.79
N ALA A 9 31.40 30.51 47.03
CA ALA A 9 30.45 30.16 45.98
C ALA A 9 30.88 30.84 44.68
N ALA A 10 31.72 30.14 43.91
CA ALA A 10 31.78 30.32 42.47
C ALA A 10 30.63 29.48 41.89
N LEU A 11 29.65 30.11 41.23
CA LEU A 11 28.62 29.37 40.50
C LEU A 11 28.75 29.70 39.01
N ALA A 12 28.96 28.63 38.26
CA ALA A 12 29.35 28.59 36.87
C ALA A 12 28.23 29.03 35.93
N LEU A 13 28.63 29.71 34.86
CA LEU A 13 27.84 29.98 33.67
C LEU A 13 27.56 28.64 32.97
N THR A 14 26.34 28.10 33.07
CA THR A 14 25.95 26.92 32.28
C THR A 14 25.26 27.37 31.01
N THR A 15 25.99 27.33 29.90
CA THR A 15 25.43 27.36 28.55
C THR A 15 24.67 26.05 28.32
N ALA A 16 23.34 26.10 28.37
CA ALA A 16 22.51 24.98 27.93
C ALA A 16 22.45 24.97 26.40
N ALA A 17 23.26 24.12 25.76
CA ALA A 17 23.08 23.77 24.37
C ALA A 17 21.87 22.81 24.29
N LEU A 18 20.71 23.31 23.84
CA LEU A 18 19.62 22.44 23.41
C LEU A 18 20.03 21.82 22.06
N GLY A 19 20.44 20.56 22.11
CA GLY A 19 20.62 19.74 20.92
C GLY A 19 19.28 19.58 20.20
N ALA A 20 19.22 20.04 18.95
CA ALA A 20 18.13 19.72 18.05
C ALA A 20 18.22 18.22 17.71
N THR A 21 17.37 17.40 18.33
CA THR A 21 17.10 16.06 17.81
C THR A 21 16.41 16.24 16.47
N ALA A 22 17.16 16.04 15.39
CA ALA A 22 16.58 15.94 14.05
C ALA A 22 15.63 14.74 14.05
N ALA A 23 14.33 15.02 14.19
CA ALA A 23 13.30 14.05 13.87
C ALA A 23 13.47 13.75 12.37
N LEU A 24 13.93 12.53 12.06
CA LEU A 24 13.83 11.97 10.73
C LEU A 24 12.33 11.91 10.43
N ALA A 25 11.81 12.92 9.73
CA ALA A 25 10.46 12.88 9.22
C ALA A 25 10.36 11.67 8.30
N ALA A 26 9.62 10.65 8.75
CA ALA A 26 9.14 9.61 7.84
C ALA A 26 8.41 10.32 6.68
N PRO A 27 8.51 9.82 5.44
CA PRO A 27 7.80 10.42 4.32
C PRO A 27 6.33 10.58 4.70
N ALA A 28 5.83 11.82 4.66
CA ALA A 28 4.43 12.12 4.91
C ALA A 28 3.60 11.20 4.02
N GLN A 29 2.90 10.24 4.63
CA GLN A 29 2.03 9.34 3.87
C GLN A 29 1.00 10.21 3.16
N ALA A 30 0.79 9.95 1.87
CA ALA A 30 -0.26 10.61 1.14
C ALA A 30 -1.59 10.32 1.86
N ALA A 31 -2.47 11.32 1.98
CA ALA A 31 -3.78 11.18 2.62
C ALA A 31 -4.75 10.25 1.84
N GLY A 32 -4.24 9.54 0.84
CA GLY A 32 -4.95 8.60 0.00
C GLY A 32 -3.98 7.81 -0.88
N ALA A 33 -4.49 6.78 -1.52
CA ALA A 33 -3.72 5.94 -2.42
C ALA A 33 -3.13 6.73 -3.59
N THR A 34 -2.07 6.21 -4.19
CA THR A 34 -1.42 6.82 -5.37
C THR A 34 -1.33 5.83 -6.51
N ALA A 35 -1.41 6.32 -7.75
CA ALA A 35 -1.24 5.51 -8.95
C ALA A 35 -0.28 6.20 -9.93
N ARG A 36 0.72 5.47 -10.42
CA ARG A 36 1.71 5.95 -11.40
C ARG A 36 2.14 4.84 -12.35
N VAL A 37 2.82 5.20 -13.45
CA VAL A 37 3.47 4.21 -14.31
C VAL A 37 4.99 4.29 -14.15
N VAL A 38 5.63 3.16 -13.92
CA VAL A 38 7.10 3.03 -13.91
C VAL A 38 7.50 1.81 -14.73
N GLY A 39 8.38 1.99 -15.72
CA GLY A 39 8.93 0.87 -16.50
C GLY A 39 7.88 0.02 -17.23
N GLY A 40 6.71 0.61 -17.54
CA GLY A 40 5.62 -0.12 -18.16
C GLY A 40 4.69 -0.86 -17.17
N ILE A 41 4.76 -0.56 -15.88
CA ILE A 41 3.90 -1.16 -14.85
C ILE A 41 3.05 -0.05 -14.23
N VAL A 42 1.73 -0.25 -14.14
CA VAL A 42 0.83 0.61 -13.36
C VAL A 42 1.00 0.21 -11.90
N ILE A 43 1.65 1.07 -11.12
CA ILE A 43 1.88 0.87 -9.70
C ILE A 43 0.84 1.65 -8.92
N ILE A 44 0.06 0.93 -8.12
CA ILE A 44 -0.88 1.44 -7.14
C ILE A 44 -0.25 1.23 -5.76
N GLN A 45 -0.17 2.30 -4.97
CA GLN A 45 0.26 2.24 -3.57
C GLN A 45 -0.91 2.68 -2.71
N GLY A 46 -1.40 1.79 -1.85
CA GLY A 46 -2.34 2.08 -0.78
C GLY A 46 -1.70 2.86 0.36
N THR A 47 -2.43 2.96 1.45
CA THR A 47 -2.10 3.74 2.64
C THR A 47 -1.70 2.81 3.79
N THR A 48 -1.86 3.27 5.02
CA THR A 48 -1.67 2.43 6.23
C THR A 48 -3.00 2.12 6.90
N GLY A 49 -4.11 2.52 6.30
CA GLY A 49 -5.44 2.18 6.78
C GLY A 49 -6.24 1.58 5.64
N ASN A 50 -7.44 1.09 5.99
CA ASN A 50 -8.27 0.31 5.08
C ASN A 50 -8.57 1.06 3.78
N ASP A 51 -8.12 0.49 2.68
CA ASP A 51 -8.34 0.96 1.33
C ASP A 51 -9.33 0.07 0.59
N SER A 52 -10.10 0.66 -0.31
CA SER A 52 -11.01 -0.07 -1.19
C SER A 52 -10.76 0.40 -2.61
N ILE A 53 -9.85 -0.28 -3.30
CA ILE A 53 -9.40 0.05 -4.65
C ILE A 53 -10.13 -0.80 -5.69
N ASP A 54 -10.70 -0.13 -6.67
CA ASP A 54 -11.25 -0.76 -7.87
C ASP A 54 -10.36 -0.43 -9.07
N VAL A 55 -9.98 -1.46 -9.83
CA VAL A 55 -9.17 -1.37 -11.04
C VAL A 55 -9.96 -1.94 -12.21
N VAL A 56 -10.23 -1.10 -13.21
CA VAL A 56 -11.03 -1.47 -14.38
C VAL A 56 -10.29 -1.09 -15.65
N GLN A 57 -10.15 -2.04 -16.58
CA GLN A 57 -9.63 -1.74 -17.91
C GLN A 57 -10.79 -1.30 -18.84
N SER A 58 -10.60 -0.19 -19.53
CA SER A 58 -11.52 0.34 -20.53
C SER A 58 -10.74 0.71 -21.79
N GLY A 59 -10.78 -0.19 -22.79
CA GLY A 59 -9.97 -0.07 -23.99
C GLY A 59 -8.47 -0.05 -23.65
N ASN A 60 -7.77 1.00 -24.09
CA ASN A 60 -6.34 1.19 -23.85
C ASN A 60 -6.03 1.98 -22.57
N SER A 61 -6.92 2.00 -21.59
CA SER A 61 -6.67 2.67 -20.31
C SER A 61 -7.11 1.82 -19.12
N VAL A 62 -6.31 1.85 -18.06
CA VAL A 62 -6.64 1.34 -16.74
C VAL A 62 -7.17 2.50 -15.91
N ARG A 63 -8.37 2.35 -15.37
CA ARG A 63 -9.00 3.29 -14.45
C ARG A 63 -8.89 2.76 -13.04
N ILE A 64 -8.36 3.58 -12.15
CA ILE A 64 -8.22 3.29 -10.73
C ILE A 64 -9.12 4.25 -9.96
N SER A 65 -9.97 3.70 -9.11
CA SER A 65 -10.84 4.47 -8.21
C SER A 65 -10.78 3.88 -6.80
N SER A 66 -11.24 4.67 -5.84
CA SER A 66 -11.38 4.24 -4.46
C SER A 66 -12.71 4.70 -3.89
N VAL A 67 -13.29 3.90 -2.99
CA VAL A 67 -14.53 4.20 -2.28
C VAL A 67 -14.27 4.86 -0.91
N LEU A 68 -13.13 4.56 -0.28
CA LEU A 68 -12.82 5.00 1.10
C LEU A 68 -11.91 6.23 1.14
N HIS A 69 -10.86 6.25 0.30
CA HIS A 69 -9.90 7.34 0.22
C HIS A 69 -9.84 7.97 -1.17
N SER A 70 -9.10 9.07 -1.30
CA SER A 70 -8.78 9.63 -2.62
C SER A 70 -7.68 8.81 -3.29
N VAL A 71 -7.73 8.64 -4.62
CA VAL A 71 -6.60 8.14 -5.41
C VAL A 71 -5.97 9.32 -6.13
N THR A 72 -4.65 9.49 -6.00
CA THR A 72 -3.92 10.59 -6.63
C THR A 72 -2.96 10.09 -7.71
N SER A 73 -2.99 10.73 -8.88
CA SER A 73 -2.00 10.44 -9.92
C SER A 73 -0.60 10.88 -9.46
N GLY A 74 0.38 9.99 -9.57
CA GLY A 74 1.80 10.29 -9.35
C GLY A 74 2.46 11.05 -10.51
N GLY A 75 1.68 11.53 -11.49
CA GLY A 75 2.13 12.26 -12.66
C GLY A 75 1.97 11.49 -13.97
N ALA A 76 2.33 12.14 -15.07
CA ALA A 76 2.28 11.54 -16.40
C ALA A 76 3.09 10.22 -16.44
N PRO A 77 2.60 9.18 -17.14
CA PRO A 77 1.50 9.19 -18.10
C PRO A 77 0.10 9.00 -17.49
N CYS A 78 -0.05 8.86 -16.18
CA CYS A 78 -1.36 8.79 -15.54
C CYS A 78 -1.99 10.18 -15.42
N VAL A 79 -3.28 10.29 -15.73
CA VAL A 79 -4.04 11.54 -15.67
C VAL A 79 -5.08 11.44 -14.57
N GLN A 80 -5.16 12.47 -13.72
CA GLN A 80 -6.19 12.60 -12.70
C GLN A 80 -7.50 13.11 -13.33
N LEU A 81 -8.59 12.35 -13.21
CA LEU A 81 -9.92 12.66 -13.74
C LEU A 81 -10.94 12.70 -12.59
N GLY A 82 -10.89 13.76 -11.79
CA GLY A 82 -11.70 13.86 -10.57
C GLY A 82 -11.24 12.83 -9.53
N ALA A 83 -12.13 11.91 -9.14
CA ALA A 83 -11.82 10.84 -8.19
C ALA A 83 -11.20 9.59 -8.82
N VAL A 84 -11.01 9.58 -10.15
CA VAL A 84 -10.48 8.44 -10.91
C VAL A 84 -9.11 8.80 -11.48
N VAL A 85 -8.12 7.93 -11.30
CA VAL A 85 -6.85 8.00 -12.03
C VAL A 85 -6.95 7.14 -13.28
N SER A 86 -6.62 7.69 -14.45
CA SER A 86 -6.57 6.96 -15.71
C SER A 86 -5.12 6.84 -16.18
N CYS A 87 -4.62 5.62 -16.30
CA CYS A 87 -3.29 5.33 -16.85
C CYS A 87 -3.45 4.60 -18.20
N PRO A 88 -2.56 4.80 -19.18
CA PRO A 88 -2.54 4.00 -20.41
C PRO A 88 -2.38 2.51 -20.10
N ALA A 89 -2.83 1.61 -21.00
CA ALA A 89 -2.83 0.15 -20.82
C ALA A 89 -2.02 -0.62 -21.90
N THR A 90 -1.08 0.05 -22.58
CA THR A 90 -0.31 -0.56 -23.68
C THR A 90 0.66 -1.64 -23.17
N GLN A 91 0.19 -2.90 -23.12
CA GLN A 91 0.91 -4.08 -22.60
C GLN A 91 1.67 -3.78 -21.30
N LEU A 92 0.90 -3.35 -20.30
CA LEU A 92 1.39 -3.08 -18.95
C LEU A 92 0.87 -4.15 -18.02
N SER A 93 1.59 -4.46 -16.95
CA SER A 93 1.04 -5.15 -15.79
C SER A 93 0.52 -4.14 -14.76
N VAL A 94 -0.40 -4.56 -13.91
CA VAL A 94 -0.82 -3.79 -12.74
C VAL A 94 -0.15 -4.36 -11.50
N GLN A 95 0.44 -3.51 -10.67
CA GLN A 95 0.93 -3.88 -9.35
C GLN A 95 0.24 -3.02 -8.30
N ALA A 96 -0.53 -3.65 -7.41
CA ALA A 96 -1.12 -2.99 -6.25
C ALA A 96 -0.42 -3.46 -4.97
N ARG A 97 -0.06 -2.51 -4.11
CA ARG A 97 0.53 -2.76 -2.79
C ARG A 97 -0.25 -1.95 -1.76
N MET A 98 -0.99 -2.61 -0.88
CA MET A 98 -2.02 -1.92 -0.10
C MET A 98 -1.53 -1.37 1.23
N GLY A 99 -0.61 -2.07 1.89
CA GLY A 99 0.08 -1.54 3.08
C GLY A 99 -0.47 -2.21 4.32
N SER A 100 -0.65 -1.46 5.41
CA SER A 100 -1.33 -2.02 6.57
C SER A 100 -2.83 -1.69 6.52
N GLY A 101 -3.64 -2.48 7.22
CA GLY A 101 -5.08 -2.26 7.31
C GLY A 101 -5.84 -3.37 6.60
N ASP A 102 -7.16 -3.43 6.78
CA ASP A 102 -7.99 -4.43 6.11
C ASP A 102 -8.39 -3.90 4.74
N ASP A 103 -7.68 -4.33 3.71
CA ASP A 103 -7.78 -3.76 2.39
C ASP A 103 -8.66 -4.58 1.45
N VAL A 104 -9.20 -3.91 0.44
CA VAL A 104 -10.01 -4.53 -0.60
C VAL A 104 -9.50 -4.06 -1.95
N VAL A 105 -9.05 -5.00 -2.77
CA VAL A 105 -8.65 -4.72 -4.15
C VAL A 105 -9.49 -5.57 -5.09
N ARG A 106 -10.21 -4.90 -5.98
CA ARG A 106 -10.96 -5.55 -7.05
C ARG A 106 -10.42 -5.16 -8.40
N VAL A 107 -9.77 -6.11 -9.05
CA VAL A 107 -9.48 -6.03 -10.47
C VAL A 107 -10.67 -6.63 -11.22
N SER A 108 -11.19 -5.94 -12.22
CA SER A 108 -12.33 -6.42 -12.98
C SER A 108 -12.15 -6.13 -14.46
N SER A 109 -12.41 -7.16 -15.29
CA SER A 109 -12.41 -7.06 -16.76
C SER A 109 -11.07 -6.60 -17.33
N THR A 110 -9.95 -6.96 -16.71
CA THR A 110 -8.61 -6.68 -17.22
C THR A 110 -8.04 -7.91 -17.93
N THR A 111 -7.55 -7.72 -19.15
CA THR A 111 -6.75 -8.72 -19.89
C THR A 111 -5.27 -8.42 -19.68
N ILE A 112 -4.92 -8.11 -18.43
CA ILE A 112 -3.64 -7.57 -18.00
C ILE A 112 -3.25 -8.36 -16.77
N ASP A 113 -2.05 -8.93 -16.79
CA ASP A 113 -1.41 -9.56 -15.64
C ASP A 113 -1.39 -8.60 -14.45
N THR A 114 -1.84 -9.06 -13.29
CA THR A 114 -1.82 -8.29 -12.05
C THR A 114 -0.98 -8.93 -10.97
N THR A 115 -0.39 -8.08 -10.12
CA THR A 115 0.28 -8.47 -8.89
C THR A 115 -0.35 -7.69 -7.76
N LEU A 116 -1.09 -8.39 -6.91
CA LEU A 116 -1.81 -7.81 -5.78
C LEU A 116 -1.10 -8.23 -4.49
N ILE A 117 -0.71 -7.25 -3.67
CA ILE A 117 -0.02 -7.48 -2.41
C ILE A 117 -0.78 -6.73 -1.31
N GLY A 118 -1.40 -7.48 -0.40
CA GLY A 118 -2.14 -6.96 0.74
C GLY A 118 -1.21 -6.34 1.78
N ASN A 119 -0.27 -7.15 2.27
CA ASN A 119 0.61 -6.94 3.43
C ASN A 119 -0.11 -7.19 4.76
N ASP A 120 -0.09 -6.24 5.71
CA ASP A 120 -0.56 -6.52 7.08
C ASP A 120 -2.06 -6.21 7.20
N GLY A 121 -2.91 -7.18 7.53
CA GLY A 121 -4.34 -6.92 7.74
C GLY A 121 -5.21 -8.09 7.35
N VAL A 122 -6.54 -7.90 7.32
CA VAL A 122 -7.47 -8.89 6.76
C VAL A 122 -7.89 -8.43 5.37
N ASP A 123 -7.21 -8.93 4.37
CA ASP A 123 -7.29 -8.43 3.00
C ASP A 123 -8.25 -9.23 2.12
N ARG A 124 -8.81 -8.54 1.13
CA ARG A 124 -9.64 -9.15 0.09
C ARG A 124 -9.10 -8.76 -1.27
N LEU A 125 -8.37 -9.68 -1.89
CA LEU A 125 -7.71 -9.45 -3.18
C LEU A 125 -8.40 -10.27 -4.26
N SER A 126 -8.83 -9.60 -5.33
CA SER A 126 -9.48 -10.21 -6.48
C SER A 126 -8.75 -9.82 -7.76
N GLY A 127 -8.20 -10.82 -8.45
CA GLY A 127 -7.53 -10.71 -9.76
C GLY A 127 -8.47 -10.41 -10.92
N GLY A 128 -7.90 -10.28 -12.11
CA GLY A 128 -8.55 -10.01 -13.38
C GLY A 128 -8.94 -11.28 -14.14
N SER A 129 -8.68 -11.29 -15.45
CA SER A 129 -8.99 -12.43 -16.34
C SER A 129 -7.75 -13.01 -17.04
N ASP A 130 -6.56 -12.55 -16.64
CA ASP A 130 -5.27 -12.96 -17.19
C ASP A 130 -4.42 -13.57 -16.07
N ARG A 131 -3.11 -13.74 -16.25
CA ARG A 131 -2.25 -14.30 -15.21
C ARG A 131 -2.08 -13.35 -14.03
N ASP A 132 -2.62 -13.73 -12.89
CA ASP A 132 -2.54 -12.94 -11.67
C ASP A 132 -1.68 -13.60 -10.58
N PHE A 133 -0.97 -12.76 -9.83
CA PHE A 133 -0.26 -13.15 -8.61
C PHE A 133 -0.85 -12.39 -7.41
N LEU A 134 -1.33 -13.12 -6.42
CA LEU A 134 -1.94 -12.57 -5.21
C LEU A 134 -1.12 -13.00 -3.99
N ASP A 135 -0.75 -12.05 -3.15
CA ASP A 135 -0.07 -12.27 -1.86
C ASP A 135 -0.88 -11.54 -0.77
N GLY A 136 -1.51 -12.32 0.13
CA GLY A 136 -2.27 -11.79 1.25
C GLY A 136 -1.35 -11.09 2.23
N GLY A 137 -0.44 -11.87 2.82
CA GLY A 137 0.52 -11.39 3.81
C GLY A 137 0.17 -11.90 5.21
N PRO A 138 0.48 -11.17 6.29
CA PRO A 138 -0.02 -11.50 7.60
C PRO A 138 -1.49 -11.12 7.76
N GLY A 139 -2.36 -12.11 7.99
CA GLY A 139 -3.79 -11.87 7.90
C GLY A 139 -4.63 -13.12 7.92
N ASN A 140 -5.95 -12.96 7.91
CA ASN A 140 -6.86 -14.05 7.54
C ASN A 140 -7.50 -13.65 6.22
N ASP A 141 -6.80 -13.88 5.12
CA ASP A 141 -7.04 -13.20 3.86
C ASP A 141 -8.01 -13.97 2.96
N PHE A 142 -8.63 -13.25 2.02
CA PHE A 142 -9.48 -13.82 0.99
C PHE A 142 -8.91 -13.48 -0.39
N LEU A 143 -8.39 -14.48 -1.08
CA LEU A 143 -7.69 -14.32 -2.35
C LEU A 143 -8.46 -15.04 -3.47
N SER A 144 -8.81 -14.32 -4.53
CA SER A 144 -9.48 -14.89 -5.70
C SER A 144 -8.73 -14.50 -6.98
N GLY A 145 -8.08 -15.47 -7.63
CA GLY A 145 -7.42 -15.26 -8.93
C GLY A 145 -8.42 -14.89 -10.03
N ASN A 146 -9.64 -15.45 -9.94
CA ASN A 146 -10.70 -15.40 -10.94
C ASN A 146 -10.38 -16.27 -12.17
N ALA A 147 -10.45 -15.72 -13.38
CA ALA A 147 -10.21 -16.49 -14.59
C ALA A 147 -8.77 -16.28 -15.01
N GLY A 148 -8.03 -17.34 -15.35
CA GLY A 148 -6.64 -17.14 -15.71
C GLY A 148 -5.81 -18.36 -15.42
N VAL A 149 -4.52 -18.15 -15.25
CA VAL A 149 -3.62 -19.14 -14.66
C VAL A 149 -2.91 -18.41 -13.53
N ASP A 150 -3.50 -18.49 -12.35
CA ASP A 150 -3.21 -17.60 -11.25
C ASP A 150 -2.39 -18.30 -10.17
N SER A 151 -1.74 -17.50 -9.34
CA SER A 151 -1.02 -17.96 -8.16
C SER A 151 -1.42 -17.12 -6.96
N ALA A 152 -1.88 -17.78 -5.90
CA ALA A 152 -2.23 -17.16 -4.63
C ALA A 152 -1.30 -17.66 -3.52
N GLN A 153 -0.82 -16.73 -2.71
CA GLN A 153 -0.10 -16.99 -1.47
C GLN A 153 -0.87 -16.34 -0.32
N GLY A 154 -1.45 -17.13 0.57
CA GLY A 154 -2.20 -16.60 1.72
C GLY A 154 -1.27 -15.85 2.65
N GLY A 155 -0.28 -16.56 3.21
CA GLY A 155 0.78 -15.96 4.01
C GLY A 155 0.75 -16.55 5.40
N THR A 156 0.62 -15.72 6.44
CA THR A 156 0.46 -16.22 7.81
C THR A 156 -0.94 -15.93 8.32
N GLY A 157 -1.64 -16.97 8.76
CA GLY A 157 -2.93 -16.88 9.41
C GLY A 157 -3.84 -17.99 8.90
N VAL A 158 -5.12 -17.69 8.70
CA VAL A 158 -6.08 -18.64 8.12
C VAL A 158 -6.68 -18.01 6.88
N ASP A 159 -6.20 -18.46 5.73
CA ASP A 159 -6.44 -17.83 4.44
C ASP A 159 -7.37 -18.67 3.55
N SER A 160 -8.28 -18.00 2.86
CA SER A 160 -9.20 -18.60 1.90
C SER A 160 -8.78 -18.18 0.49
N CYS A 161 -8.21 -19.11 -0.27
CA CYS A 161 -7.78 -18.87 -1.63
C CYS A 161 -8.69 -19.57 -2.66
N THR A 162 -8.75 -19.01 -3.86
CA THR A 162 -9.29 -19.65 -5.05
C THR A 162 -8.43 -19.24 -6.24
N ALA A 163 -7.46 -20.07 -6.60
CA ALA A 163 -6.55 -19.91 -7.73
C ALA A 163 -6.05 -21.26 -8.25
N GLU A 164 -5.41 -21.28 -9.42
CA GLU A 164 -4.85 -22.50 -10.01
C GLU A 164 -3.66 -23.04 -9.21
N THR A 165 -2.86 -22.15 -8.61
CA THR A 165 -1.74 -22.49 -7.73
C THR A 165 -1.90 -21.78 -6.39
N GLU A 166 -1.90 -22.52 -5.30
CA GLU A 166 -2.12 -21.99 -3.95
C GLU A 166 -0.99 -22.41 -3.00
N VAL A 167 -0.49 -21.46 -2.20
CA VAL A 167 0.58 -21.67 -1.20
C VAL A 167 0.16 -21.01 0.11
N ASN A 168 0.28 -21.74 1.23
CA ASN A 168 -0.17 -21.27 2.56
C ASN A 168 -1.61 -20.73 2.49
N CYS A 169 -2.49 -21.52 1.89
CA CYS A 169 -3.92 -21.28 1.84
C CYS A 169 -4.57 -22.44 2.60
N GLU A 170 -5.31 -22.13 3.66
CA GLU A 170 -5.85 -23.11 4.60
C GLU A 170 -7.28 -23.55 4.29
N SER A 171 -7.90 -22.94 3.26
CA SER A 171 -9.24 -23.19 2.71
C SER A 171 -10.11 -24.25 3.43
#